data_AF-A0A6V7Y3T7-F1
#
_entry.id   AF-A0A6V7Y3T7-F1
#
_cell.length_a   1.000
_cell.length_b   1.000
_cell.length_c   1.000
_cell.angle_alpha   90.00
_cell.angle_beta   90.00
_cell.angle_gamma   90.00
#
_symmetry.space_group_name_H-M   'P 1'
#
loop_
_entity.id
_entity.type
_entity.pdbx_description
1 polymer ?
#
loop_
_entity_poly.entity_id
_entity_poly.type
_entity_poly.pdbx_seq_one_letter_code
_entity_poly.pdbx_strand_id
1 'polypeptide(L)'
;MNNLPLEVKLDILKFLNFDQLFILQQINFYFKLLIEKNCEKLAKEEFYSISIVDLKKYEYLIWKFGLIELKENKKEYFPLQLWNKFNYKIGMFLFNNLNNGKTLKEKNWQTIIYKQIPLFLYINEPEQEFAIRLIKKDYFRPSRQLVKIPNNPKTMEEVNFIYYWLQRLFSSTFEYSEFNSVFNPEFINLIFEENGQYLNIKSGVLQGFEAKNQINAINFVKEYLKKEDIENYNRPRDNNWFMRFS
;
A
#
# COMPACT_ATOMS: atom_id res chain seq x y z
N MET A 1 -1.39 -11.90 -28.16
CA MET A 1 -1.29 -12.75 -26.95
C MET A 1 -2.42 -13.78 -26.84
N ASN A 2 -3.64 -13.50 -27.28
CA ASN A 2 -4.82 -14.36 -27.06
C ASN A 2 -4.68 -15.81 -27.56
N ASN A 3 -3.95 -16.03 -28.66
CA ASN A 3 -3.78 -17.35 -29.28
C ASN A 3 -2.63 -18.19 -28.69
N LEU A 4 -1.91 -17.68 -27.69
CA LEU A 4 -0.83 -18.42 -27.04
C LEU A 4 -1.37 -19.38 -25.96
N PRO A 5 -0.70 -20.51 -25.71
CA PRO A 5 -0.97 -21.34 -24.54
C PRO A 5 -0.88 -20.54 -23.23
N LEU A 6 -1.57 -21.00 -22.18
CA LEU A 6 -1.65 -20.30 -20.90
C LEU A 6 -0.27 -20.10 -20.27
N GLU A 7 0.58 -21.13 -20.34
CA GLU A 7 1.92 -21.17 -19.77
C GLU A 7 2.80 -20.10 -20.41
N VAL A 8 2.78 -20.03 -21.75
CA VAL A 8 3.53 -19.03 -22.53
C VAL A 8 3.07 -17.61 -22.18
N LYS A 9 1.76 -17.40 -21.99
CA LYS A 9 1.24 -16.10 -21.55
C LYS A 9 1.79 -15.72 -20.18
N LEU A 10 1.75 -16.64 -19.22
CA LEU A 10 2.25 -16.38 -17.87
C LEU A 10 3.76 -16.14 -17.86
N ASP A 11 4.53 -16.87 -18.66
CA ASP A 11 5.97 -16.66 -18.77
C ASP A 11 6.31 -15.28 -19.32
N ILE A 12 5.59 -14.78 -20.33
CA ILE A 12 5.73 -13.40 -20.80
C ILE A 12 5.41 -12.40 -19.68
N LEU A 13 4.31 -12.62 -18.95
CA LEU A 13 3.89 -11.71 -17.89
C LEU A 13 4.87 -11.65 -16.71
N LYS A 14 5.64 -12.71 -16.43
CA LYS A 14 6.68 -12.69 -15.39
C LYS A 14 7.82 -11.70 -15.67
N PHE A 15 8.04 -11.34 -16.93
CA PHE A 15 9.07 -10.35 -17.30
C PHE A 15 8.59 -8.91 -17.16
N LEU A 16 7.32 -8.69 -16.85
CA LEU A 16 6.75 -7.36 -16.66
C LEU A 16 6.87 -6.94 -15.19
N ASN A 17 7.20 -5.67 -14.96
CA ASN A 17 7.17 -5.09 -13.62
C ASN A 17 5.73 -4.78 -13.18
N PHE A 18 5.56 -4.39 -11.92
CA PHE A 18 4.24 -4.07 -11.37
C PHE A 18 3.49 -3.03 -12.21
N ASP A 19 4.15 -1.94 -12.61
CA ASP A 19 3.50 -0.85 -13.35
C ASP A 19 2.97 -1.34 -14.71
N GLN A 20 3.75 -2.16 -15.40
CA GLN A 20 3.36 -2.77 -16.67
C GLN A 20 2.20 -3.75 -16.49
N LEU A 21 2.25 -4.61 -15.46
CA LEU A 21 1.17 -5.55 -15.14
C LEU A 21 -0.12 -4.81 -14.77
N PHE A 22 -0.01 -3.80 -13.91
CA PHE A 22 -1.13 -2.96 -13.50
C PHE A 22 -1.80 -2.31 -14.72
N ILE A 23 -1.00 -1.70 -15.61
CA ILE A 23 -1.52 -1.11 -16.86
C ILE A 23 -2.25 -2.16 -17.71
N LEU A 24 -1.69 -3.36 -17.88
CA LEU A 24 -2.35 -4.43 -18.62
C LEU A 24 -3.69 -4.86 -18.03
N GLN A 25 -3.81 -4.91 -16.69
CA GLN A 25 -5.07 -5.22 -16.03
C GLN A 25 -6.16 -4.19 -16.35
N GLN A 26 -5.81 -2.91 -16.50
CA GLN A 26 -6.80 -1.86 -16.76
C GLN A 26 -7.25 -1.80 -18.23
N ILE A 27 -6.37 -2.17 -19.17
CA ILE A 27 -6.66 -2.05 -20.60
C ILE A 27 -7.54 -3.20 -21.11
N ASN A 28 -7.47 -4.38 -20.49
CA ASN A 28 -8.16 -5.56 -21.02
C ASN A 28 -8.68 -6.48 -19.91
N PHE A 29 -9.98 -6.75 -19.92
CA PHE A 29 -10.65 -7.64 -18.95
C PHE A 29 -10.07 -9.06 -18.93
N TYR A 30 -9.65 -9.60 -20.08
CA TYR A 30 -8.99 -10.91 -20.13
C TYR A 30 -7.66 -10.88 -19.37
N PHE A 31 -6.82 -9.85 -19.55
CA PHE A 31 -5.57 -9.73 -18.81
C PHE A 31 -5.81 -9.47 -17.33
N LYS A 32 -6.83 -8.69 -16.98
CA LYS A 32 -7.27 -8.52 -15.59
C LYS A 32 -7.49 -9.87 -14.92
N LEU A 33 -8.41 -10.68 -15.47
CA LEU A 33 -8.73 -12.00 -14.92
C LEU A 33 -7.52 -12.93 -14.90
N LEU A 34 -6.70 -12.91 -15.96
CA LEU A 34 -5.52 -13.75 -16.07
C LEU A 34 -4.48 -13.42 -14.99
N ILE A 35 -4.22 -12.13 -14.77
CA ILE A 35 -3.26 -11.65 -13.78
C ILE A 35 -3.80 -11.88 -12.37
N GLU A 36 -5.07 -11.57 -12.10
CA GLU A 36 -5.71 -11.79 -10.79
C GLU A 36 -5.68 -13.27 -10.39
N LYS A 37 -6.02 -14.18 -11.31
CA LYS A 37 -6.01 -15.63 -11.06
C LYS A 37 -4.61 -16.19 -10.81
N ASN A 38 -3.56 -15.51 -11.28
CA ASN A 38 -2.17 -15.97 -11.19
C ASN A 38 -1.28 -14.99 -10.41
N CYS A 39 -1.86 -14.11 -9.60
CA CYS A 39 -1.13 -13.05 -8.89
C CYS A 39 -0.02 -13.61 -8.00
N GLU A 40 -0.19 -14.85 -7.49
CA GLU A 40 0.83 -15.52 -6.70
C GLU A 40 2.09 -15.91 -7.49
N LYS A 41 1.96 -16.10 -8.81
CA LYS A 41 3.02 -16.56 -9.73
C LYS A 41 3.64 -15.43 -10.57
N LEU A 42 3.04 -14.26 -10.57
CA LEU A 42 3.50 -13.09 -11.33
C LEU A 42 4.34 -12.17 -10.45
N ALA A 43 5.08 -11.26 -11.09
CA ALA A 43 6.11 -10.44 -10.45
C ALA A 43 5.56 -9.72 -9.21
N LYS A 44 6.01 -10.15 -8.03
CA LYS A 44 5.79 -9.48 -6.77
C LYS A 44 7.02 -8.64 -6.47
N GLU A 45 6.80 -7.39 -6.09
CA GLU A 45 7.88 -6.63 -5.47
C GLU A 45 8.15 -7.23 -4.09
N GLU A 46 9.39 -7.64 -3.86
CA GLU A 46 9.83 -8.08 -2.54
C GLU A 46 10.46 -6.93 -1.78
N PHE A 47 9.93 -6.68 -0.59
CA PHE A 47 10.48 -5.70 0.34
C PHE A 47 10.95 -6.42 1.60
N TYR A 48 12.03 -5.91 2.18
CA TYR A 48 12.43 -6.32 3.52
C TYR A 48 11.38 -5.90 4.54
N SER A 49 10.92 -4.64 4.48
CA SER A 49 9.89 -4.19 5.44
C SER A 49 8.96 -3.11 4.95
N ILE A 50 7.77 -3.07 5.56
CA ILE A 50 6.78 -1.99 5.47
C ILE A 50 6.48 -1.38 6.84
N SER A 51 6.28 -0.07 6.88
CA SER A 51 5.81 0.65 8.07
C SER A 51 5.11 1.94 7.68
N ILE A 52 4.12 2.36 8.45
CA ILE A 52 3.51 3.70 8.32
C ILE A 52 4.21 4.62 9.32
N VAL A 53 4.70 5.76 8.84
CA VAL A 53 5.53 6.69 9.61
C VAL A 53 4.96 8.09 9.59
N ASP A 54 5.10 8.79 10.72
CA ASP A 54 4.85 10.23 10.84
C ASP A 54 6.01 10.99 10.19
N LEU A 55 5.71 11.73 9.12
CA LEU A 55 6.71 12.47 8.36
C LEU A 55 7.39 13.56 9.19
N LYS A 56 6.69 14.20 10.15
CA LYS A 56 7.29 15.24 11.00
C LYS A 56 8.45 14.69 11.83
N LYS A 57 8.29 13.47 12.37
CA LYS A 57 9.38 12.76 13.09
C LYS A 57 10.54 12.38 12.16
N TYR A 58 10.25 12.17 10.88
CA TYR A 58 11.23 11.79 9.87
C TYR A 58 11.89 12.98 9.18
N GLU A 59 11.35 14.20 9.24
CA GLU A 59 12.02 15.39 8.67
C GLU A 59 13.45 15.54 9.21
N TYR A 60 13.64 15.32 10.51
CA TYR A 60 14.97 15.29 11.11
C TYR A 60 15.87 14.20 10.53
N LEU A 61 15.34 12.99 10.30
CA LEU A 61 16.12 11.87 9.76
C LEU A 61 16.44 12.06 8.27
N ILE A 62 15.50 12.63 7.50
CA ILE A 62 15.69 13.01 6.10
C ILE A 62 16.80 14.05 6.01
N TRP A 63 16.76 15.07 6.87
CA TRP A 63 17.76 16.14 6.92
C TRP A 63 19.13 15.65 7.41
N LYS A 64 19.17 14.83 8.46
CA LYS A 64 20.41 14.37 9.11
C LYS A 64 21.13 13.26 8.37
N PHE A 65 20.40 12.32 7.78
CA PHE A 65 20.98 11.10 7.22
C PHE A 65 20.90 11.03 5.70
N GLY A 66 20.37 12.06 5.03
CA GLY A 66 20.24 12.07 3.57
C GLY A 66 19.45 10.86 3.05
N LEU A 67 18.42 10.41 3.80
CA LEU A 67 17.70 9.14 3.58
C LEU A 67 16.74 9.13 2.39
N ILE A 68 17.16 9.75 1.31
CA ILE A 68 16.59 9.54 -0.01
C ILE A 68 17.68 8.80 -0.78
N GLU A 69 17.31 7.70 -1.44
CA GLU A 69 18.04 7.27 -2.63
C GLU A 69 17.80 8.35 -3.70
N LEU A 70 18.42 9.53 -3.52
CA LEU A 70 18.64 10.48 -4.58
C LEU A 70 19.59 9.72 -5.50
N LYS A 71 19.17 9.46 -6.74
CA LYS A 71 20.15 9.15 -7.78
C LYS A 71 21.01 10.39 -7.94
N GLU A 72 22.10 10.41 -7.18
CA GLU A 72 23.13 11.42 -7.15
C GLU A 72 23.73 11.51 -8.55
N ASN A 73 23.35 12.55 -9.28
CA ASN A 73 24.23 13.38 -10.12
C ASN A 73 23.40 14.33 -10.98
N LYS A 74 22.73 15.27 -10.32
CA LYS A 74 22.43 16.65 -10.76
C LYS A 74 21.59 17.28 -9.65
N LYS A 75 21.83 18.56 -9.37
CA LYS A 75 21.04 19.40 -8.44
C LYS A 75 19.63 19.68 -8.98
N GLU A 76 18.95 18.63 -9.43
CA GLU A 76 17.51 18.62 -9.58
C GLU A 76 17.00 17.79 -8.42
N TYR A 77 16.48 18.47 -7.41
CA TYR A 77 15.41 17.88 -6.62
C TYR A 77 14.45 17.28 -7.65
N PHE A 78 14.40 15.96 -7.81
CA PHE A 78 13.20 15.36 -8.38
C PHE A 78 12.17 15.58 -7.29
N PRO A 79 11.32 16.62 -7.38
CA PRO A 79 10.41 16.88 -6.30
C PRO A 79 9.52 15.64 -6.23
N LEU A 80 9.05 15.26 -5.03
CA LEU A 80 7.96 14.28 -4.89
C LEU A 80 6.84 14.53 -5.93
N GLN A 81 6.66 15.80 -6.31
CA GLN A 81 5.79 16.27 -7.38
C GLN A 81 6.03 15.64 -8.77
N LEU A 82 7.25 15.31 -9.21
CA LEU A 82 7.48 14.72 -10.55
C LEU A 82 7.17 13.22 -10.61
N TRP A 83 7.54 12.47 -9.57
CA TRP A 83 7.18 11.04 -9.49
C TRP A 83 5.69 10.88 -9.22
N ASN A 84 5.12 11.74 -8.36
CA ASN A 84 3.67 11.87 -8.24
C ASN A 84 3.06 12.27 -9.57
N LYS A 85 3.60 13.22 -10.34
CA LYS A 85 3.02 13.64 -11.64
C LYS A 85 3.06 12.53 -12.70
N PHE A 86 4.09 11.68 -12.72
CA PHE A 86 4.15 10.53 -13.63
C PHE A 86 3.16 9.42 -13.22
N ASN A 87 3.15 9.03 -11.95
CA ASN A 87 2.20 8.03 -11.43
C ASN A 87 0.76 8.55 -11.43
N TYR A 88 0.57 9.86 -11.26
CA TYR A 88 -0.72 10.54 -11.37
C TYR A 88 -1.20 10.57 -12.81
N LYS A 89 -0.33 10.81 -13.80
CA LYS A 89 -0.70 10.68 -15.22
C LYS A 89 -1.09 9.25 -15.58
N ILE A 90 -0.36 8.26 -15.08
CA ILE A 90 -0.71 6.84 -15.27
C ILE A 90 -2.05 6.54 -14.59
N GLY A 91 -2.22 6.90 -13.31
CA GLY A 91 -3.49 6.72 -12.58
C GLY A 91 -4.68 7.39 -13.27
N MET A 92 -4.52 8.63 -13.73
CA MET A 92 -5.56 9.37 -14.47
C MET A 92 -5.89 8.75 -15.83
N PHE A 93 -4.86 8.34 -16.59
CA PHE A 93 -5.07 7.66 -17.87
C PHE A 93 -5.86 6.37 -17.70
N LEU A 94 -5.59 5.62 -16.63
CA LEU A 94 -6.25 4.36 -16.34
C LEU A 94 -7.69 4.58 -15.82
N PHE A 95 -7.92 5.61 -15.00
CA PHE A 95 -9.26 5.97 -14.52
C PHE A 95 -10.22 6.31 -15.66
N ASN A 96 -9.76 7.08 -16.64
CA ASN A 96 -10.58 7.51 -17.77
C ASN A 96 -11.01 6.36 -18.70
N ASN A 97 -10.30 5.22 -18.67
CA ASN A 97 -10.56 4.06 -19.52
C ASN A 97 -11.44 2.99 -18.84
N LEU A 98 -11.75 3.10 -17.55
CA LEU A 98 -12.53 2.12 -16.77
C LEU A 98 -14.07 2.26 -16.89
N ASN A 99 -14.58 2.90 -17.94
CA ASN A 99 -15.97 3.37 -18.06
C ASN A 99 -17.08 2.30 -18.01
N ASN A 100 -16.79 1.00 -17.98
CA ASN A 100 -17.80 -0.05 -18.11
C ASN A 100 -18.28 -0.67 -16.77
N GLY A 101 -17.78 -0.21 -15.61
CA GLY A 101 -18.17 -0.71 -14.28
C GLY A 101 -18.38 0.38 -13.21
N LYS A 102 -18.63 1.63 -13.65
CA LYS A 102 -18.49 2.86 -12.86
C LYS A 102 -19.29 2.96 -11.56
N THR A 103 -20.53 2.46 -11.51
CA THR A 103 -21.49 2.99 -10.54
C THR A 103 -21.24 2.59 -9.09
N LEU A 104 -20.85 1.35 -8.81
CA LEU A 104 -20.65 0.90 -7.42
C LEU A 104 -19.32 1.40 -6.85
N LYS A 105 -18.24 1.21 -7.60
CA LYS A 105 -16.89 1.65 -7.21
C LYS A 105 -16.82 3.16 -6.99
N GLU A 106 -17.38 3.95 -7.91
CA GLU A 106 -17.45 5.41 -7.74
C GLU A 106 -18.30 5.80 -6.54
N LYS A 107 -19.42 5.12 -6.26
CA LYS A 107 -20.24 5.39 -5.09
C LYS A 107 -19.49 5.11 -3.78
N ASN A 108 -18.74 4.01 -3.70
CA ASN A 108 -17.93 3.69 -2.53
C ASN A 108 -16.81 4.72 -2.34
N TRP A 109 -16.14 5.13 -3.42
CA TRP A 109 -15.09 6.13 -3.38
C TRP A 109 -15.61 7.53 -3.03
N GLN A 110 -16.79 7.91 -3.53
CA GLN A 110 -17.48 9.11 -3.09
C GLN A 110 -17.85 9.05 -1.61
N THR A 111 -18.23 7.87 -1.11
CA THR A 111 -18.53 7.67 0.31
C THR A 111 -17.31 7.94 1.18
N ILE A 112 -16.12 7.49 0.76
CA ILE A 112 -14.84 7.80 1.44
C ILE A 112 -14.64 9.31 1.57
N ILE A 113 -14.81 10.04 0.46
CA ILE A 113 -14.61 11.51 0.43
C ILE A 113 -15.67 12.21 1.28
N TYR A 114 -16.95 11.88 1.08
CA TYR A 114 -18.07 12.52 1.76
C TYR A 114 -18.03 12.34 3.28
N LYS A 115 -17.74 11.11 3.73
CA LYS A 115 -17.61 10.80 5.16
C LYS A 115 -16.24 11.15 5.73
N GLN A 116 -15.29 11.60 4.90
CA GLN A 116 -13.90 11.88 5.27
C GLN A 116 -13.24 10.69 6.00
N ILE A 117 -13.42 9.48 5.46
CA ILE A 117 -12.86 8.28 6.07
C ILE A 117 -11.33 8.34 5.92
N PRO A 118 -10.56 8.28 7.02
CA PRO A 118 -9.11 8.31 6.94
C PRO A 118 -8.56 6.98 6.43
N LEU A 119 -7.49 7.04 5.63
CA LEU A 119 -6.74 5.88 5.15
C LEU A 119 -6.00 5.18 6.29
N PHE A 120 -5.46 5.93 7.24
CA PHE A 120 -4.67 5.44 8.36
C PHE A 120 -5.37 5.67 9.70
N LEU A 121 -5.33 4.65 10.55
CA LEU A 121 -5.65 4.76 11.97
C LEU A 121 -4.33 4.84 12.74
N TYR A 122 -4.22 5.81 13.64
CA TYR A 122 -2.97 6.13 14.34
C TYR A 122 -3.19 6.32 15.84
N ILE A 123 -2.07 6.46 16.56
CA ILE A 123 -2.04 6.54 18.02
C ILE A 123 -2.48 7.93 18.51
N ASN A 124 -1.79 9.00 18.10
CA ASN A 124 -1.97 10.36 18.65
C ASN A 124 -2.44 11.35 17.58
N GLU A 125 -3.40 12.22 17.92
CA GLU A 125 -4.01 13.39 17.22
C GLU A 125 -3.73 13.74 15.72
N PRO A 126 -4.72 14.35 15.04
CA PRO A 126 -4.92 14.32 13.57
C PRO A 126 -3.98 15.14 12.68
N GLU A 127 -3.05 15.92 13.23
CA GLU A 127 -2.21 16.83 12.43
C GLU A 127 -0.95 16.19 11.85
N GLN A 128 -0.87 14.86 11.86
CA GLN A 128 0.29 14.14 11.34
C GLN A 128 0.18 13.91 9.83
N GLU A 129 1.23 14.31 9.11
CA GLU A 129 1.40 13.86 7.74
C GLU A 129 2.00 12.46 7.76
N PHE A 130 1.34 11.50 7.12
CA PHE A 130 1.82 10.12 7.08
C PHE A 130 2.53 9.81 5.76
N ALA A 131 3.49 8.91 5.84
CA ALA A 131 4.06 8.24 4.67
C ALA A 131 4.18 6.74 4.92
N ILE A 132 4.12 5.98 3.84
CA ILE A 132 4.45 4.57 3.84
C ILE A 132 5.94 4.46 3.56
N ARG A 133 6.69 3.88 4.51
CA ARG A 133 8.10 3.57 4.36
C ARG A 133 8.23 2.11 3.90
N LEU A 134 8.88 1.93 2.76
CA LEU A 134 9.23 0.65 2.19
C LEU A 134 10.76 0.51 2.22
N ILE A 135 11.24 -0.63 2.70
CA ILE A 135 12.67 -0.97 2.65
C ILE A 135 12.83 -2.12 1.66
N LYS A 136 13.57 -1.90 0.57
CA LYS A 136 13.80 -2.96 -0.42
C LYS A 136 14.76 -4.00 0.13
N LYS A 137 14.62 -5.22 -0.39
CA LYS A 137 15.48 -6.36 -0.07
C LYS A 137 16.77 -6.27 -0.90
N ASP A 138 17.65 -5.33 -0.53
CA ASP A 138 18.97 -5.16 -1.15
C ASP A 138 20.08 -5.67 -0.23
N TYR A 139 20.95 -6.54 -0.74
CA TYR A 139 21.97 -7.24 0.06
C TYR A 139 23.08 -6.35 0.63
N PHE A 140 23.33 -5.19 0.04
CA PHE A 140 24.49 -4.35 0.40
C PHE A 140 24.12 -3.08 1.16
N ARG A 141 23.04 -2.40 0.74
CA ARG A 141 22.50 -1.23 1.42
C ARG A 141 20.99 -1.21 1.19
N PRO A 142 20.17 -1.35 2.24
CA PRO A 142 18.73 -1.32 2.07
C PRO A 142 18.29 0.06 1.55
N SER A 143 17.84 0.11 0.29
CA SER A 143 17.23 1.31 -0.26
C SER A 143 15.89 1.56 0.41
N ARG A 144 15.60 2.84 0.68
CA ARG A 144 14.38 3.27 1.37
C ARG A 144 13.53 4.09 0.42
N GLN A 145 12.26 3.74 0.34
CA GLN A 145 11.27 4.48 -0.40
C GLN A 145 10.22 5.01 0.58
N LEU A 146 9.97 6.32 0.49
CA LEU A 146 8.90 6.99 1.24
C LEU A 146 7.81 7.39 0.26
N VAL A 147 6.59 6.92 0.52
CA VAL A 147 5.42 7.22 -0.28
C VAL A 147 4.48 8.08 0.55
N LYS A 148 4.38 9.37 0.21
CA LYS A 148 3.42 10.28 0.82
C LYS A 148 2.05 10.05 0.19
N ILE A 149 1.08 9.61 0.98
CA ILE A 149 -0.29 9.34 0.55
C ILE A 149 -1.24 10.20 1.38
N PRO A 150 -2.24 10.88 0.77
CA PRO A 150 -3.21 11.65 1.53
C PRO A 150 -3.99 10.74 2.49
N ASN A 151 -4.03 11.13 3.77
CA ASN A 151 -4.78 10.38 4.76
C ASN A 151 -6.29 10.57 4.60
N ASN A 152 -6.72 11.81 4.34
CA ASN A 152 -8.13 12.16 4.13
C ASN A 152 -8.29 12.67 2.69
N PRO A 153 -8.56 11.78 1.71
CA PRO A 153 -8.71 12.22 0.33
C PRO A 153 -9.94 13.12 0.17
N LYS A 154 -9.76 14.21 -0.58
CA LYS A 154 -10.75 15.24 -0.86
C LYS A 154 -11.28 15.17 -2.29
N THR A 155 -10.55 14.51 -3.19
CA THR A 155 -10.93 14.40 -4.59
C THR A 155 -10.84 12.95 -5.09
N MET A 156 -11.53 12.66 -6.19
CA MET A 156 -11.50 11.34 -6.82
C MET A 156 -10.11 10.97 -7.32
N GLU A 157 -9.30 11.96 -7.70
CA GLU A 157 -7.91 11.75 -8.13
C GLU A 157 -7.03 11.30 -6.96
N GLU A 158 -7.24 11.85 -5.76
CA GLU A 158 -6.54 11.39 -4.57
C GLU A 158 -6.95 9.96 -4.19
N VAL A 159 -8.25 9.63 -4.28
CA VAL A 159 -8.72 8.25 -4.04
C VAL A 159 -8.12 7.27 -5.06
N ASN A 160 -8.05 7.65 -6.33
CA ASN A 160 -7.39 6.87 -7.38
C ASN A 160 -5.91 6.62 -7.10
N PHE A 161 -5.21 7.67 -6.67
CA PHE A 161 -3.81 7.57 -6.28
C PHE A 161 -3.61 6.61 -5.10
N ILE A 162 -4.49 6.69 -4.09
CA ILE A 162 -4.52 5.75 -2.97
C ILE A 162 -4.77 4.32 -3.48
N TYR A 163 -5.80 4.11 -4.32
CA TYR A 163 -6.14 2.81 -4.88
C TYR A 163 -4.95 2.15 -5.60
N TYR A 164 -4.26 2.90 -6.46
CA TYR A 164 -3.06 2.40 -7.16
C TYR A 164 -1.99 1.91 -6.17
N TRP A 165 -1.67 2.72 -5.15
CA TRP A 165 -0.66 2.34 -4.15
C TRP A 165 -1.09 1.18 -3.29
N LEU A 166 -2.34 1.15 -2.82
CA LEU A 166 -2.85 0.01 -2.08
C LEU A 166 -2.77 -1.25 -2.94
N GLN A 167 -3.19 -1.21 -4.20
CA GLN A 167 -3.10 -2.38 -5.07
C GLN A 167 -1.65 -2.86 -5.23
N ARG A 168 -0.69 -1.94 -5.31
CA ARG A 168 0.75 -2.26 -5.32
C ARG A 168 1.21 -2.94 -4.05
N LEU A 169 0.87 -2.38 -2.89
CA LEU A 169 1.29 -2.90 -1.60
C LEU A 169 0.69 -4.28 -1.34
N PHE A 170 -0.59 -4.48 -1.63
CA PHE A 170 -1.27 -5.75 -1.46
C PHE A 170 -0.84 -6.82 -2.48
N SER A 171 -0.23 -6.41 -3.60
CA SER A 171 0.41 -7.33 -4.54
C SER A 171 1.88 -7.63 -4.20
N SER A 172 2.44 -6.97 -3.18
CA SER A 172 3.86 -7.11 -2.78
C SER A 172 4.02 -8.10 -1.63
N THR A 173 5.26 -8.53 -1.38
CA THR A 173 5.60 -9.35 -0.20
C THR A 173 6.58 -8.64 0.71
N PHE A 174 6.40 -8.82 2.01
CA PHE A 174 7.20 -8.18 3.05
C PHE A 174 7.75 -9.22 4.02
N GLU A 175 9.06 -9.19 4.29
CA GLU A 175 9.66 -10.06 5.32
C GLU A 175 9.22 -9.62 6.72
N TYR A 176 9.13 -8.31 6.95
CA TYR A 176 8.82 -7.70 8.23
C TYR A 176 7.85 -6.51 8.12
N SER A 177 7.05 -6.27 9.16
CA SER A 177 6.31 -5.01 9.28
C SER A 177 6.32 -4.46 10.69
N GLU A 178 6.33 -3.14 10.80
CA GLU A 178 6.21 -2.43 12.06
C GLU A 178 5.15 -1.34 11.94
N PHE A 179 4.04 -1.53 12.65
CA PHE A 179 2.89 -0.65 12.58
C PHE A 179 2.67 0.06 13.92
N ASN A 180 2.98 1.35 13.93
CA ASN A 180 2.48 2.31 14.92
C ASN A 180 1.19 3.01 14.42
N SER A 181 0.87 2.80 13.15
CA SER A 181 -0.39 3.16 12.51
C SER A 181 -0.73 2.01 11.56
N VAL A 182 -2.02 1.75 11.34
CA VAL A 182 -2.49 0.74 10.40
C VAL A 182 -3.36 1.38 9.33
N PHE A 183 -3.64 0.65 8.26
CA PHE A 183 -4.70 1.04 7.35
C PHE A 183 -6.06 0.88 8.02
N ASN A 184 -6.99 1.76 7.68
CA ASN A 184 -8.37 1.68 8.14
C ASN A 184 -9.13 0.57 7.38
N PRO A 185 -9.62 -0.48 8.06
CA PRO A 185 -10.41 -1.55 7.43
C PRO A 185 -11.60 -1.04 6.61
N GLU A 186 -12.34 -0.06 7.13
CA GLU A 186 -13.50 0.52 6.43
C GLU A 186 -13.08 1.14 5.09
N PHE A 187 -11.94 1.83 5.09
CA PHE A 187 -11.38 2.42 3.87
C PHE A 187 -11.01 1.34 2.85
N ILE A 188 -10.31 0.28 3.29
CA ILE A 188 -9.90 -0.83 2.41
C ILE A 188 -11.12 -1.52 1.79
N ASN A 189 -12.16 -1.78 2.59
CA ASN A 189 -13.39 -2.42 2.11
C ASN A 189 -14.10 -1.60 1.03
N LEU A 190 -14.18 -0.28 1.21
CA LEU A 190 -14.76 0.62 0.21
C LEU A 190 -13.92 0.69 -1.07
N ILE A 191 -12.60 0.50 -0.98
CA ILE A 191 -11.67 0.56 -2.11
C ILE A 191 -11.68 -0.73 -2.95
N PHE A 192 -11.72 -1.90 -2.32
CA PHE A 192 -11.55 -3.20 -3.00
C PHE A 192 -12.81 -4.07 -3.10
N GLU A 193 -13.95 -3.60 -2.58
CA GLU A 193 -15.26 -4.26 -2.70
C GLU A 193 -15.24 -5.71 -2.16
N GLU A 194 -14.94 -5.87 -0.86
CA GLU A 194 -14.96 -7.14 -0.09
C GLU A 194 -14.12 -8.31 -0.65
N ASN A 195 -13.33 -8.09 -1.69
CA ASN A 195 -12.41 -9.09 -2.19
C ASN A 195 -11.24 -9.20 -1.22
N GLY A 196 -11.05 -10.38 -0.62
CA GLY A 196 -10.02 -10.72 0.37
C GLY A 196 -8.60 -10.38 -0.10
N GLN A 197 -8.26 -9.10 -0.02
CA GLN A 197 -6.94 -8.56 -0.25
C GLN A 197 -6.20 -8.67 1.07
N TYR A 198 -5.03 -9.29 1.06
CA TYR A 198 -4.20 -9.41 2.25
C TYR A 198 -2.83 -8.86 1.92
N LEU A 199 -2.25 -8.07 2.83
CA LEU A 199 -0.83 -7.80 2.80
C LEU A 199 -0.09 -9.10 3.11
N ASN A 200 0.78 -9.51 2.19
CA ASN A 200 1.60 -10.68 2.36
C ASN A 200 2.83 -10.33 3.20
N ILE A 201 2.69 -10.45 4.51
CA ILE A 201 3.74 -10.10 5.49
C ILE A 201 4.14 -11.35 6.25
N LYS A 202 5.41 -11.73 6.20
CA LYS A 202 5.91 -12.91 6.91
C LYS A 202 6.00 -12.71 8.41
N SER A 203 6.40 -11.54 8.89
CA SER A 203 6.48 -11.28 10.34
C SER A 203 6.21 -9.82 10.64
N GLY A 204 5.79 -9.50 11.86
CA GLY A 204 5.65 -8.10 12.22
C GLY A 204 5.19 -7.84 13.63
N VAL A 205 5.10 -6.55 13.91
CA VAL A 205 4.74 -6.00 15.20
C VAL A 205 3.76 -4.85 15.03
N LEU A 206 2.72 -4.86 15.87
CA LEU A 206 1.77 -3.76 16.04
C LEU A 206 2.02 -3.13 17.43
N GLN A 207 2.21 -1.82 17.52
CA GLN A 207 2.50 -1.15 18.78
C GLN A 207 1.66 0.11 19.01
N GLY A 208 1.34 0.37 20.28
CA GLY A 208 1.09 1.71 20.79
C GLY A 208 -0.30 2.32 20.56
N PHE A 209 -1.32 1.59 20.09
CA PHE A 209 -2.64 2.17 19.78
C PHE A 209 -3.39 2.69 21.02
N GLU A 210 -4.02 3.86 20.89
CA GLU A 210 -5.04 4.34 21.84
C GLU A 210 -6.22 3.35 21.91
N ALA A 211 -6.84 3.22 23.08
CA ALA A 211 -7.95 2.29 23.33
C ALA A 211 -9.06 2.37 22.28
N LYS A 212 -9.39 3.58 21.79
CA LYS A 212 -10.43 3.78 20.76
C LYS A 212 -10.10 3.18 19.39
N ASN A 213 -8.81 3.08 19.05
CA ASN A 213 -8.33 2.57 17.77
C ASN A 213 -7.78 1.14 17.86
N GLN A 214 -7.55 0.61 19.07
CA GLN A 214 -7.04 -0.74 19.29
C GLN A 214 -7.90 -1.79 18.61
N ILE A 215 -9.23 -1.75 18.77
CA ILE A 215 -10.14 -2.74 18.16
C ILE A 215 -10.00 -2.74 16.63
N ASN A 216 -9.99 -1.56 16.01
CA ASN A 216 -9.85 -1.46 14.56
C ASN A 216 -8.47 -1.90 14.07
N ALA A 217 -7.40 -1.63 14.83
CA ALA A 217 -6.06 -2.11 14.50
C ALA A 217 -5.93 -3.62 14.61
N ILE A 218 -6.60 -4.23 15.60
CA ILE A 218 -6.70 -5.69 15.73
C ILE A 218 -7.48 -6.28 14.56
N ASN A 219 -8.61 -5.68 14.21
CA ASN A 219 -9.42 -6.13 13.07
C ASN A 219 -8.63 -6.04 11.78
N PHE A 220 -7.86 -4.96 11.58
CA PHE A 220 -6.96 -4.84 10.44
C PHE A 220 -5.96 -6.02 10.37
N VAL A 221 -5.30 -6.34 11.48
CA VAL A 221 -4.35 -7.47 11.52
C VAL A 221 -5.04 -8.79 11.21
N LYS A 222 -6.22 -9.04 11.79
CA LYS A 222 -6.98 -10.29 11.59
C LYS A 222 -7.49 -10.45 10.15
N GLU A 223 -7.98 -9.37 9.57
CA GLU A 223 -8.68 -9.42 8.28
C GLU A 223 -7.73 -9.26 7.09
N TYR A 224 -6.63 -8.50 7.23
CA TYR A 224 -5.81 -8.10 6.08
C TYR A 224 -4.35 -8.54 6.17
N LEU A 225 -3.91 -9.21 7.23
CA LEU A 225 -2.59 -9.86 7.25
C LEU A 225 -2.80 -11.36 7.09
N LYS A 226 -2.23 -11.95 6.02
CA LYS A 226 -2.35 -13.39 5.72
C LYS A 226 -1.57 -14.20 6.76
N LYS A 227 -2.18 -14.55 7.88
CA LYS A 227 -1.52 -15.30 8.97
C LYS A 227 -2.41 -16.36 9.60
N GLU A 228 -1.81 -17.53 9.75
CA GLU A 228 -2.39 -18.69 10.43
C GLU A 228 -2.20 -18.57 11.95
N ASP A 229 -1.17 -17.84 12.41
CA ASP A 229 -0.81 -17.74 13.83
C ASP A 229 -0.66 -16.28 14.31
N ILE A 230 -1.77 -15.64 14.70
CA ILE A 230 -1.73 -14.43 15.53
C ILE A 230 -1.52 -14.86 16.99
N GLU A 231 -0.27 -15.02 17.40
CA GLU A 231 0.06 -15.20 18.81
C GLU A 231 -0.19 -13.88 19.56
N ASN A 232 -1.37 -13.77 20.19
CA ASN A 232 -1.73 -12.63 21.03
C ASN A 232 -0.83 -12.54 22.27
N TYR A 233 0.31 -11.88 22.14
CA TYR A 233 1.17 -11.54 23.27
C TYR A 233 0.64 -10.30 24.01
N ASN A 234 -0.50 -10.44 24.70
CA ASN A 234 -0.99 -9.43 25.64
C ASN A 234 -0.08 -9.39 26.87
N ARG A 235 1.00 -8.59 26.83
CA ARG A 235 1.69 -8.16 28.05
C ARG A 235 1.46 -6.66 28.24
N PRO A 236 0.55 -6.26 29.15
CA PRO A 236 0.51 -4.88 29.60
C PRO A 236 1.77 -4.66 30.45
N ARG A 237 2.81 -4.08 29.84
CA ARG A 237 3.82 -3.34 30.59
C ARG A 237 3.60 -1.88 30.25
N ASP A 238 3.04 -1.14 31.21
CA ASP A 238 3.05 0.31 31.25
C ASP A 238 2.27 1.02 30.13
N ASN A 239 0.96 0.78 30.02
CA ASN A 239 0.01 1.42 29.09
C ASN A 239 0.33 1.33 27.59
N ASN A 240 1.40 0.63 27.21
CA ASN A 240 1.78 0.42 25.82
C ASN A 240 1.41 -1.00 25.37
N TRP A 241 0.55 -1.08 24.36
CA TRP A 241 0.10 -2.33 23.77
C TRP A 241 1.07 -2.84 22.70
N PHE A 242 1.30 -4.15 22.66
CA PHE A 242 2.26 -4.78 21.75
C PHE A 242 1.71 -6.11 21.25
N MET A 243 1.63 -6.31 19.93
CA MET A 243 1.27 -7.58 19.32
C MET A 243 2.37 -7.99 18.33
N ARG A 244 2.83 -9.24 18.42
CA ARG A 244 3.69 -9.88 17.42
C ARG A 244 2.85 -10.84 16.58
N PHE A 245 3.21 -10.96 15.31
CA PHE A 245 2.60 -11.92 14.41
C PHE A 245 3.68 -12.55 13.53
N SER A 246 3.74 -13.89 13.47
CA SER A 246 4.69 -14.70 12.68
C SER A 246 4.00 -15.53 11.61
#